data_AF-N6T546-F1
#
_entry.id   AF-N6T546-F1
#
_cell.length_a   1.000
_cell.length_b   1.000
_cell.length_c   1.000
_cell.angle_alpha   90.00
_cell.angle_beta   90.00
_cell.angle_gamma   90.00
#
_symmetry.space_group_name_H-M   'P 1'
#
loop_
_entity.id
_entity.type
_entity.pdbx_description
1 polymer ?
#
loop_
_entity_poly.entity_id
_entity_poly.type
_entity_poly.pdbx_seq_one_letter_code
_entity_poly.pdbx_strand_id
1 'polypeptide(L)'
;MDQIAIPDFTSGAMENWGLVSYREAYLLWSESESSNNYKKTIALVIAHEFAHMWFGNLVTCQWWDYIFLNEGFARYYQYLAGPATKTLSDWELEKHFNVEVVQVALLADSTDSAWALTAESYSASQGDGYRFRASSARSATAKEQQY
;
A
#
# COMPACT_ATOMS: atom_id res chain seq x y z
N MET A 1 8.10 -6.33 16.52
CA MET A 1 7.13 -5.77 15.57
C MET A 1 5.95 -6.70 15.61
N ASP A 2 4.81 -6.17 16.01
CA ASP A 2 3.60 -6.96 16.25
C ASP A 2 2.59 -6.68 15.13
N GLN A 3 1.73 -7.65 14.87
CA GLN A 3 0.70 -7.59 13.84
C GLN A 3 -0.63 -8.02 14.46
N ILE A 4 -1.70 -7.29 14.18
CA ILE A 4 -3.03 -7.57 14.73
C ILE A 4 -4.10 -7.56 13.64
N ALA A 5 -4.95 -8.58 13.63
CA ALA A 5 -6.17 -8.60 12.84
C ALA A 5 -7.30 -7.94 13.64
N ILE A 6 -7.95 -6.95 13.05
CA ILE A 6 -9.08 -6.21 13.62
C ILE A 6 -10.35 -6.58 12.83
N PRO A 7 -11.38 -7.12 13.49
CA PRO A 7 -12.69 -7.34 12.88
C PRO A 7 -13.27 -6.02 12.37
N ASP A 8 -13.87 -6.06 11.18
CA ASP A 8 -14.57 -4.91 10.58
C ASP A 8 -13.72 -3.62 10.42
N PHE A 9 -12.41 -3.79 10.19
CA PHE A 9 -11.51 -2.66 10.02
C PHE A 9 -11.80 -1.88 8.72
N THR A 10 -12.15 -0.60 8.85
CA THR A 10 -12.38 0.31 7.72
C THR A 10 -11.14 0.41 6.84
N SER A 11 -9.95 0.46 7.46
CA SER A 11 -8.72 0.84 6.75
C SER A 11 -7.96 -0.25 6.00
N GLY A 12 -8.40 -1.50 6.05
CA GLY A 12 -7.71 -2.57 5.33
C GLY A 12 -6.37 -2.90 5.99
N ALA A 13 -5.41 -1.99 6.02
CA ALA A 13 -4.23 -2.05 6.88
C ALA A 13 -3.81 -0.64 7.34
N MET A 14 -2.97 -0.56 8.37
CA MET A 14 -2.40 0.70 8.88
C MET A 14 -1.04 0.44 9.56
N GLU A 15 -0.06 1.24 9.18
CA GLU A 15 1.38 1.10 9.41
C GLU A 15 1.89 1.60 10.78
N ASN A 16 1.04 1.59 11.81
CA ASN A 16 1.41 2.11 13.13
C ASN A 16 2.72 1.49 13.63
N TRP A 17 3.69 2.35 13.99
CA TRP A 17 5.06 1.90 14.22
C TRP A 17 5.17 0.94 15.40
N GLY A 18 5.51 -0.32 15.10
CA GLY A 18 5.67 -1.38 16.09
C GLY A 18 4.42 -2.27 16.28
N LEU A 19 3.24 -1.82 15.84
CA LEU A 19 1.98 -2.57 15.88
C LEU A 19 1.17 -2.34 14.60
N VAL A 20 1.39 -3.17 13.59
CA VAL A 20 0.66 -3.03 12.32
C VAL A 20 -0.73 -3.66 12.46
N SER A 21 -1.77 -2.92 12.10
CA SER A 21 -3.15 -3.40 12.15
C SER A 21 -3.69 -3.73 10.77
N TYR A 22 -4.42 -4.83 10.65
CA TYR A 22 -5.00 -5.32 9.41
C TYR A 22 -6.47 -5.64 9.60
N ARG A 23 -7.27 -5.50 8.55
CA ARG A 23 -8.54 -6.21 8.40
C ARG A 23 -8.20 -7.69 8.38
N GLU A 24 -9.04 -8.53 9.01
CA GLU A 24 -8.83 -9.99 9.03
C GLU A 24 -8.51 -10.57 7.65
N ALA A 25 -9.16 -10.06 6.61
CA ALA A 25 -8.98 -10.48 5.23
C ALA A 25 -7.57 -10.21 4.65
N TYR A 26 -6.75 -9.41 5.31
CA TYR A 26 -5.39 -9.07 4.87
C TYR A 26 -4.30 -9.61 5.80
N LEU A 27 -4.64 -10.46 6.77
CA LEU A 27 -3.67 -11.12 7.65
C LEU A 27 -3.91 -12.64 7.78
N LEU A 28 -5.16 -13.09 7.76
CA LEU A 28 -5.50 -14.50 8.03
C LEU A 28 -5.60 -15.30 6.72
N TRP A 29 -4.87 -16.42 6.66
CA TRP A 29 -4.87 -17.36 5.53
C TRP A 29 -5.00 -18.81 6.02
N SER A 30 -5.77 -19.63 5.31
CA SER A 30 -5.91 -21.07 5.58
C SER A 30 -5.55 -21.89 4.34
N GLU A 31 -4.73 -22.92 4.49
CA GLU A 31 -4.31 -23.79 3.39
C GLU A 31 -5.47 -24.58 2.77
N SER A 32 -6.49 -24.94 3.56
CA SER A 32 -7.64 -25.70 3.05
C SER A 32 -8.69 -24.82 2.35
N GLU A 33 -8.79 -23.54 2.72
CA GLU A 33 -9.89 -22.67 2.32
C GLU A 33 -9.49 -21.51 1.40
N SER A 34 -8.23 -21.07 1.47
CA SER A 34 -7.79 -19.82 0.84
C SER A 34 -6.99 -20.04 -0.44
N SER A 35 -7.32 -19.27 -1.48
CA SER A 35 -6.61 -19.36 -2.76
C SER A 35 -5.16 -18.86 -2.69
N ASN A 36 -4.32 -19.28 -3.63
CA ASN A 36 -2.97 -18.74 -3.80
C ASN A 36 -2.97 -17.25 -4.16
N ASN A 37 -3.95 -16.78 -4.94
CA ASN A 37 -4.07 -15.35 -5.22
C ASN A 37 -4.36 -14.56 -3.93
N TYR A 38 -5.15 -15.11 -3.01
CA TYR A 38 -5.39 -14.50 -1.72
C TYR A 38 -4.15 -14.48 -0.83
N LYS A 39 -3.36 -15.57 -0.84
CA LYS A 39 -2.03 -15.61 -0.20
C LYS A 39 -1.10 -14.52 -0.74
N LYS A 40 -1.12 -14.29 -2.07
CA LYS A 40 -0.37 -13.19 -2.72
C LYS A 40 -0.76 -11.85 -2.13
N THR A 41 -2.07 -11.59 -2.08
CA THR A 41 -2.61 -10.31 -1.60
C THR A 41 -2.20 -10.06 -0.16
N ILE A 42 -2.36 -11.04 0.73
CA ILE A 42 -1.93 -10.94 2.13
C ILE A 42 -0.43 -10.64 2.21
N ALA A 43 0.39 -11.38 1.47
CA ALA A 43 1.84 -11.15 1.48
C ALA A 43 2.24 -9.76 0.98
N LEU A 44 1.61 -9.27 -0.09
CA LEU A 44 1.85 -7.93 -0.63
C LEU A 44 1.43 -6.85 0.37
N VAL A 45 0.28 -7.01 1.05
CA VAL A 45 -0.17 -6.05 2.08
C VAL A 45 0.79 -6.06 3.28
N ILE A 46 1.18 -7.22 3.79
CA ILE A 46 2.17 -7.28 4.89
C ILE A 46 3.49 -6.60 4.48
N ALA A 47 3.99 -6.86 3.27
CA ALA A 47 5.21 -6.25 2.77
C ALA A 47 5.08 -4.72 2.60
N HIS A 48 3.90 -4.24 2.21
CA HIS A 48 3.59 -2.82 2.11
C HIS A 48 3.73 -2.12 3.47
N GLU A 49 3.03 -2.64 4.49
CA GLU A 49 3.07 -2.06 5.83
C GLU A 49 4.46 -2.16 6.48
N PHE A 50 5.22 -3.21 6.16
CA PHE A 50 6.60 -3.35 6.64
C PHE A 50 7.53 -2.32 5.99
N ALA A 51 7.33 -1.98 4.72
CA ALA A 51 8.12 -0.95 4.07
C ALA A 51 7.91 0.42 4.73
N HIS A 52 6.71 0.70 5.25
CA HIS A 52 6.43 1.93 5.98
C HIS A 52 7.26 2.12 7.26
N MET A 53 7.78 1.03 7.85
CA MET A 53 8.69 1.10 8.98
C MET A 53 9.95 1.92 8.66
N TRP A 54 10.35 1.96 7.39
CA TRP A 54 11.39 2.86 6.89
C TRP A 54 10.79 4.12 6.22
N PHE A 55 9.82 3.96 5.33
CA PHE A 55 9.26 5.04 4.51
C PHE A 55 7.85 5.44 4.96
N GLY A 56 7.76 6.42 5.85
CA GLY A 56 6.52 6.83 6.51
C GLY A 56 6.74 6.99 8.01
N ASN A 57 7.47 6.04 8.62
CA ASN A 57 7.77 6.05 10.05
C ASN A 57 9.17 6.59 10.36
N LEU A 58 10.24 5.92 9.88
CA LEU A 58 11.62 6.37 10.14
C LEU A 58 11.94 7.66 9.36
N VAL A 59 11.55 7.72 8.10
CA VAL A 59 11.62 8.91 7.25
C VAL A 59 10.20 9.26 6.83
N THR A 60 9.68 10.38 7.33
CA THR A 60 8.32 10.85 7.07
C THR A 60 8.33 12.06 6.15
N CYS A 61 7.38 12.13 5.21
CA CYS A 61 7.15 13.33 4.42
C CYS A 61 6.92 14.57 5.30
N GLN A 62 7.48 15.72 4.92
CA GLN A 62 7.31 16.96 5.67
C GLN A 62 5.87 17.47 5.65
N TRP A 63 5.13 17.21 4.56
CA TRP A 63 3.75 17.60 4.37
C TRP A 63 3.03 16.64 3.43
N TRP A 64 1.69 16.68 3.44
CA TRP A 64 0.83 15.78 2.68
C TRP A 64 0.98 15.90 1.16
N ASP A 65 1.50 17.02 0.65
CA ASP A 65 1.85 17.19 -0.78
C ASP A 65 2.89 16.15 -1.26
N TYR A 66 3.64 15.58 -0.31
CA TYR A 66 4.69 14.59 -0.55
C TYR A 66 4.31 13.21 -0.04
N ILE A 67 3.04 12.95 0.30
CA ILE A 67 2.57 11.64 0.80
C ILE A 67 2.89 10.50 -0.18
N PHE A 68 2.99 10.84 -1.47
CA PHE A 68 3.39 9.92 -2.53
C PHE A 68 4.74 9.26 -2.26
N LEU A 69 5.62 9.87 -1.47
CA LEU A 69 6.90 9.27 -1.09
C LEU A 69 6.67 8.09 -0.14
N ASN A 70 5.92 8.26 0.94
CA ASN A 70 5.66 7.18 1.90
C ASN A 70 5.03 5.97 1.20
N GLU A 71 3.90 6.26 0.55
CA GLU A 71 3.04 5.26 -0.07
C GLU A 71 3.65 4.68 -1.36
N GLY A 72 4.27 5.52 -2.20
CA GLY A 72 4.94 5.08 -3.42
C GLY A 72 6.12 4.16 -3.15
N PHE A 73 6.94 4.46 -2.13
CA PHE A 73 8.01 3.55 -1.72
C PHE A 73 7.45 2.24 -1.17
N ALA A 74 6.41 2.27 -0.32
CA ALA A 74 5.78 1.06 0.18
C ALA A 74 5.21 0.18 -0.95
N ARG A 75 4.56 0.80 -1.95
CA ARG A 75 4.06 0.10 -3.15
C ARG A 75 5.16 -0.47 -4.03
N TYR A 76 6.31 0.20 -4.14
CA TYR A 76 7.44 -0.33 -4.89
C TYR A 76 8.07 -1.54 -4.18
N TYR A 77 8.39 -1.39 -2.89
CA TYR A 77 9.07 -2.42 -2.13
C TYR A 77 8.22 -3.67 -1.86
N GLN A 78 6.88 -3.56 -1.79
CA GLN A 78 6.04 -4.77 -1.62
C GLN A 78 6.24 -5.79 -2.74
N TYR A 79 6.52 -5.35 -3.98
CA TYR A 79 6.76 -6.27 -5.11
C TYR A 79 8.20 -6.76 -5.18
N LEU A 80 9.14 -6.09 -4.51
CA LEU A 80 10.52 -6.55 -4.34
C LEU A 80 10.70 -7.51 -3.16
N ALA A 81 9.67 -7.72 -2.34
CA ALA A 81 9.72 -8.59 -1.18
C ALA A 81 9.77 -10.09 -1.53
N GLY A 82 9.41 -10.49 -2.76
CA GLY A 82 9.33 -11.88 -3.20
C GLY A 82 10.61 -12.69 -2.90
N PRO A 83 11.78 -12.27 -3.44
CA PRO A 83 13.06 -12.94 -3.18
C PRO A 83 13.48 -12.99 -1.70
N ALA A 84 12.97 -12.07 -0.86
CA ALA A 84 13.31 -12.03 0.56
C ALA A 84 12.55 -13.09 1.39
N THR A 85 11.59 -13.81 0.81
CA THR A 85 10.80 -14.81 1.52
C THR A 85 10.91 -16.19 0.85
N LYS A 86 11.12 -17.23 1.66
CA LYS A 86 11.16 -18.62 1.16
C LYS A 86 9.86 -19.07 0.49
N THR A 87 8.74 -18.50 0.92
CA THR A 87 7.39 -18.92 0.48
C THR A 87 6.97 -18.28 -0.85
N LEU A 88 7.59 -17.15 -1.23
CA LEU A 88 7.21 -16.37 -2.41
C LEU A 88 8.36 -16.17 -3.40
N SER A 89 9.53 -16.77 -3.14
CA SER A 89 10.71 -16.65 -4.00
C SER A 89 10.42 -17.04 -5.46
N ASP A 90 9.53 -18.00 -5.65
CA ASP A 90 9.22 -18.57 -6.97
C ASP A 90 8.05 -17.86 -7.67
N TRP A 91 7.51 -16.80 -7.06
CA TRP A 91 6.28 -16.14 -7.53
C TRP A 91 6.57 -14.96 -8.48
N GLU A 92 7.84 -14.62 -8.68
CA GLU A 92 8.29 -13.58 -9.62
C GLU A 92 7.50 -12.26 -9.47
N LEU A 93 7.27 -11.85 -8.22
CA LEU A 93 6.41 -10.70 -7.88
C LEU A 93 6.87 -9.41 -8.57
N GLU A 94 8.17 -9.26 -8.81
CA GLU A 94 8.72 -8.13 -9.57
C GLU A 94 8.14 -8.02 -10.99
N LYS A 95 7.77 -9.15 -11.63
CA LYS A 95 7.11 -9.13 -12.95
C LYS A 95 5.66 -8.67 -12.83
N HIS A 96 4.99 -9.00 -11.74
CA HIS A 96 3.62 -8.57 -11.50
C HIS A 96 3.51 -7.06 -11.37
N PHE A 97 4.54 -6.39 -10.84
CA PHE A 97 4.59 -4.93 -10.72
C PHE A 97 4.29 -4.21 -12.04
N ASN A 98 4.81 -4.71 -13.16
CA ASN A 98 4.58 -4.10 -14.48
C ASN A 98 3.09 -4.11 -14.87
N VAL A 99 2.41 -5.22 -14.63
CA VAL A 99 1.00 -5.40 -15.04
C VAL A 99 0.05 -4.78 -14.02
N GLU A 100 0.29 -5.01 -12.74
CA GLU A 100 -0.61 -4.62 -11.65
C GLU A 100 -0.44 -3.16 -11.20
N VAL A 101 0.73 -2.57 -11.40
CA VAL A 101 1.02 -1.20 -10.99
C VAL A 101 1.31 -0.30 -12.18
N VAL A 102 2.35 -0.58 -12.97
CA VAL A 102 2.83 0.35 -14.02
C VAL A 102 1.79 0.57 -15.11
N GLN A 103 1.23 -0.50 -15.69
CA GLN A 103 0.24 -0.37 -16.76
C GLN A 103 -1.04 0.33 -16.27
N VAL A 104 -1.49 0.02 -15.04
CA VAL A 104 -2.64 0.69 -14.42
C VAL A 104 -2.35 2.18 -14.20
N ALA A 105 -1.13 2.52 -13.77
CA ALA A 105 -0.69 3.91 -13.58
C ALA A 105 -0.70 4.70 -14.88
N LEU A 106 -0.19 4.12 -15.97
CA LEU A 106 -0.14 4.76 -17.29
C LEU A 106 -1.55 5.03 -17.83
N LEU A 107 -2.48 4.09 -17.65
CA LEU A 107 -3.88 4.30 -18.02
C LEU A 107 -4.51 5.45 -17.23
N ALA A 108 -4.27 5.50 -15.91
CA ALA A 108 -4.72 6.59 -15.06
C ALA A 108 -4.02 7.94 -15.35
N ASP A 109 -2.91 7.95 -16.10
CA ASP A 109 -2.20 9.17 -16.54
C ASP A 109 -2.54 9.65 -17.92
N SER A 110 -3.18 8.81 -18.72
CA SER A 110 -3.61 9.21 -20.06
C SER A 110 -4.86 10.11 -20.07
N THR A 111 -5.43 10.46 -18.91
CA THR A 111 -6.68 11.23 -18.82
C THR A 111 -6.42 12.71 -18.57
N ASP A 112 -7.27 13.59 -19.11
CA ASP A 112 -7.19 15.04 -18.88
C ASP A 112 -7.42 15.44 -17.41
N SER A 113 -7.97 14.53 -16.62
CA SER A 113 -8.17 14.66 -15.18
C SER A 113 -6.97 14.20 -14.34
N ALA A 114 -5.84 13.84 -14.96
CA ALA A 114 -4.63 13.44 -14.26
C ALA A 114 -4.04 14.61 -13.45
N TRP A 115 -3.49 14.28 -12.28
CA TRP A 115 -2.85 15.24 -11.37
C TRP A 115 -1.37 14.92 -11.25
N ALA A 116 -0.56 15.95 -11.01
CA ALA A 116 0.84 15.77 -10.63
C ALA A 116 0.96 15.04 -9.28
N LEU A 117 2.06 14.31 -9.09
CA LEU A 117 2.36 13.61 -7.84
C LEU A 117 2.47 14.58 -6.64
N THR A 118 3.07 15.74 -6.88
CA THR A 118 3.07 16.86 -5.93
C THR A 118 1.90 17.78 -6.26
N ALA A 119 0.92 17.87 -5.36
CA ALA A 119 -0.19 18.80 -5.48
C ALA A 119 -0.47 19.46 -4.12
N GLU A 120 -0.59 20.79 -4.10
CA GLU A 120 -0.84 21.56 -2.88
C GLU A 120 -2.06 21.03 -2.13
N SER A 121 -1.88 20.62 -0.88
CA SER A 121 -2.93 20.20 0.04
C SER A 121 -3.04 21.24 1.16
N TYR A 122 -4.26 21.76 1.34
CA TYR A 122 -4.52 22.78 2.34
C TYR A 122 -5.02 22.18 3.66
N SER A 123 -5.32 20.87 3.69
CA SER A 123 -5.69 20.12 4.89
C SER A 123 -5.33 18.63 4.77
N ALA A 124 -5.21 17.95 5.92
CA ALA A 124 -5.03 16.50 5.97
C ALA A 124 -6.16 15.75 5.24
N SER A 125 -7.42 16.19 5.42
CA SER A 125 -8.58 15.60 4.74
C SER A 125 -8.57 15.74 3.21
N GLN A 126 -7.90 16.76 2.66
CA GLN A 126 -7.70 16.90 1.21
C GLN A 126 -6.59 15.98 0.68
N GLY A 127 -5.65 15.60 1.56
CA GLY A 127 -4.73 14.49 1.31
C GLY A 127 -5.46 13.14 1.22
N ASP A 128 -6.52 12.96 2.03
CA ASP A 128 -7.24 11.69 2.18
C ASP A 128 -8.34 11.44 1.12
N GLY A 129 -9.19 12.43 0.79
CA GLY A 129 -10.54 12.13 0.27
C GLY A 129 -10.79 12.12 -1.24
N TYR A 130 -10.01 12.82 -2.08
CA TYR A 130 -10.38 13.02 -3.50
C TYR A 130 -9.27 12.77 -4.53
N ARG A 131 -8.00 12.68 -4.09
CA ARG A 131 -6.83 12.50 -4.96
C ARG A 131 -6.47 11.03 -5.20
N PHE A 132 -7.16 10.15 -4.48
CA PHE A 132 -6.84 8.74 -4.28
C PHE A 132 -7.09 7.81 -5.48
N ARG A 133 -8.09 8.09 -6.32
CA ARG A 133 -8.42 7.21 -7.46
C ARG A 133 -7.45 7.35 -8.65
N ALA A 134 -6.77 8.48 -8.78
CA ALA A 134 -5.72 8.69 -9.76
C ALA A 134 -4.31 8.42 -9.18
N SER A 135 -4.12 8.62 -7.86
CA SER A 135 -2.86 8.36 -7.16
C SER A 135 -2.67 6.92 -6.71
N SER A 136 -3.70 6.11 -6.47
CA SER A 136 -3.54 4.72 -5.97
C SER A 136 -2.81 3.78 -6.94
N ALA A 137 -2.82 4.11 -8.24
CA ALA A 137 -1.99 3.46 -9.25
C ALA A 137 -0.56 4.05 -9.31
N ARG A 138 -0.33 5.27 -8.79
CA ARG A 138 0.94 6.00 -8.85
C ARG A 138 1.70 6.17 -7.53
N SER A 139 1.05 6.05 -6.38
CA SER A 139 1.60 6.41 -5.08
C SER A 139 0.76 5.98 -3.87
N ALA A 140 0.08 4.83 -3.92
CA ALA A 140 -0.45 4.11 -2.75
C ALA A 140 -1.32 4.89 -1.72
N THR A 141 -1.56 4.24 -0.59
CA THR A 141 -2.79 4.06 0.19
C THR A 141 -2.87 4.99 1.41
N ALA A 142 -3.73 6.02 1.44
CA ALA A 142 -4.08 6.71 2.68
C ALA A 142 -5.57 6.54 2.94
N LYS A 143 -5.92 6.05 4.13
CA LYS A 143 -7.31 5.98 4.56
C LYS A 143 -7.58 6.92 5.72
N GLU A 144 -8.60 7.71 5.46
CA GLU A 144 -9.34 8.64 6.30
C GLU A 144 -9.86 7.98 7.60
N GLN A 145 -9.49 8.54 8.75
CA GLN A 145 -10.42 9.24 9.65
C GLN A 145 -9.67 9.73 10.91
N GLN A 146 -9.46 11.05 11.00
CA GLN A 146 -9.39 11.72 12.29
C GLN A 146 -10.82 11.99 12.77
N TYR A 147 -11.09 11.55 14.00
CA TYR A 147 -12.32 11.55 14.81
C TYR A 147 -13.33 10.45 14.55
#